data_AF-A0A955QUF6-F1
#
_entry.id   AF-A0A955QUF6-F1
#
_cell.length_a   1.000
_cell.length_b   1.000
_cell.length_c   1.000
_cell.angle_alpha   90.00
_cell.angle_beta   90.00
_cell.angle_gamma   90.00
#
_symmetry.space_group_name_H-M   'P 1'
#
loop_
_entity.id
_entity.type
_entity.pdbx_description
1 polymer ?
#
loop_
_entity_poly.entity_id
_entity_poly.type
_entity_poly.pdbx_seq_one_letter_code
_entity_poly.pdbx_strand_id
1 'polypeptide(L)'
;MPFFLLSAIVAGLLSCSVPPSHQPDLQRTAPPSFPAEFLPLPHTVGVLPFDYHGHAENWSWLRHGLPDMLITDLVSRFGMKIISRDSLGEVLREQWLQHRGMSEAGQAVKLGRLSGARYLLKGSIYDIQKGVAVDVHMLDVERGSVIRTGRTVGSYDDLPALERQLSAQIQNWFPLRYVEKFSDPEDVPPLLRNETSQEPTDPHPVSDVSIELRPQKPPSYVSGLDLQLSFERNQRMREEAWYVASKAWETALSIEMSPPEFADGFLDSGSIARNEEVVIPVTSYFHSEDLNTLHPELELSFLATDQQNRGKGRLVWKGDASTSRLFAEQFRAPRRLFIRAIAESGQIIGVSSSWAWRADQAVHVHDSGIIDIAIWPTPIIHGQAVFMGDLLARDQAIKYFDAIMVLVPQERKSISVELIESAGVKAREHSMSSDAETSAVRFQRALTDWFEQHWTPPVSEFLPVHGYLPGNRRSIQLRVTGRHNTVMTAQIGQTGDEPHLLQNVKSLIGRLTQSCLFDCRNGSQDLEQHDPVEVRVQLDLHKDLQHVGLGETVSGIP
;
A
#
# COMPACT_ATOMS: atom_id res chain seq x y z
N MET A 1 27.66 -49.50 55.77
CA MET A 1 26.73 -49.01 56.82
C MET A 1 27.33 -49.33 58.19
N PRO A 2 27.15 -48.52 59.27
CA PRO A 2 26.41 -47.25 59.37
C PRO A 2 27.12 -46.10 60.16
N PHE A 3 26.57 -44.88 59.99
CA PHE A 3 26.32 -43.76 60.92
C PHE A 3 27.15 -43.47 62.18
N PHE A 4 27.48 -42.17 62.38
CA PHE A 4 27.34 -41.31 63.58
C PHE A 4 28.13 -39.99 63.30
N LEU A 5 27.84 -38.76 63.75
CA LEU A 5 26.95 -38.16 64.75
C LEU A 5 26.95 -36.63 64.44
N LEU A 6 25.80 -35.96 64.59
CA LEU A 6 25.66 -34.50 64.44
C LEU A 6 25.23 -33.93 65.81
N SER A 7 25.91 -32.92 66.35
CA SER A 7 25.41 -32.07 67.43
C SER A 7 26.26 -30.81 67.67
N ALA A 8 25.56 -29.71 67.95
CA ALA A 8 25.97 -28.47 68.63
C ALA A 8 26.70 -27.42 67.74
N ILE A 9 26.46 -26.09 67.81
CA ILE A 9 26.10 -25.21 68.94
C ILE A 9 25.35 -23.96 68.42
N VAL A 10 24.42 -23.48 69.26
CA VAL A 10 23.67 -22.21 69.20
C VAL A 10 24.53 -21.02 69.66
N ALA A 11 24.44 -19.84 69.02
CA ALA A 11 24.41 -18.53 69.70
C ALA A 11 24.43 -17.34 68.72
N GLY A 12 23.68 -16.28 69.06
CA GLY A 12 24.12 -14.90 68.78
C GLY A 12 23.25 -14.08 67.82
N LEU A 13 22.11 -13.59 68.31
CA LEU A 13 21.41 -12.44 67.76
C LEU A 13 22.21 -11.16 68.01
N LEU A 14 22.51 -10.38 66.97
CA LEU A 14 22.53 -8.90 66.98
C LEU A 14 22.73 -8.33 65.54
N SER A 15 21.98 -7.27 65.28
CA SER A 15 21.68 -6.54 64.06
C SER A 15 22.81 -6.24 63.07
N CYS A 16 22.49 -6.34 61.77
CA CYS A 16 22.87 -5.33 60.77
C CYS A 16 21.82 -5.25 59.64
N SER A 17 21.16 -4.10 59.62
CA SER A 17 20.37 -3.44 58.57
C SER A 17 20.38 -4.03 57.15
N VAL A 18 19.20 -4.51 56.71
CA VAL A 18 18.85 -4.67 55.29
C VAL A 18 18.13 -3.39 54.85
N PRO A 19 18.54 -2.73 53.75
CA PRO A 19 17.88 -1.53 53.24
C PRO A 19 16.46 -1.88 52.74
N PRO A 20 15.52 -0.92 52.75
CA PRO A 20 14.13 -1.21 52.41
C PRO A 20 14.04 -1.64 50.95
N SER A 21 13.62 -2.88 50.73
CA SER A 21 13.09 -3.32 49.45
C SER A 21 11.88 -2.46 49.13
N HIS A 22 12.03 -1.52 48.20
CA HIS A 22 10.92 -0.90 47.51
C HIS A 22 10.04 -2.03 46.96
N GLN A 23 8.91 -2.29 47.61
CA GLN A 23 7.79 -2.93 46.95
C GLN A 23 7.33 -1.93 45.88
N PRO A 24 7.44 -2.22 44.58
CA PRO A 24 6.71 -1.44 43.61
C PRO A 24 5.23 -1.69 43.91
N ASP A 25 4.60 -0.63 44.36
CA ASP A 25 3.16 -0.42 44.43
C ASP A 25 2.49 -1.16 43.27
N LEU A 26 1.68 -2.18 43.57
CA LEU A 26 0.78 -2.80 42.61
C LEU A 26 -0.34 -1.80 42.32
N GLN A 27 0.04 -0.67 41.71
CA GLN A 27 -0.88 0.15 40.95
C GLN A 27 -1.46 -0.80 39.91
N ARG A 28 -2.77 -1.03 40.02
CA ARG A 28 -3.59 -1.45 38.90
C ARG A 28 -3.28 -0.48 37.77
N THR A 29 -2.34 -0.85 36.91
CA THR A 29 -2.18 -0.20 35.62
C THR A 29 -3.50 -0.42 34.93
N ALA A 30 -4.28 0.66 34.81
CA ALA A 30 -5.40 0.68 33.90
C ALA A 30 -4.87 0.15 32.56
N PRO A 31 -5.60 -0.75 31.87
CA PRO A 31 -5.19 -1.20 30.55
C PRO A 31 -4.89 0.04 29.70
N PRO A 32 -3.85 0.02 28.86
CA PRO A 32 -3.41 1.19 28.12
C PRO A 32 -4.62 1.80 27.42
N SER A 33 -5.01 3.01 27.85
CA SER A 33 -6.07 3.76 27.20
C SER A 33 -5.54 4.18 25.84
N PHE A 34 -5.92 3.44 24.81
CA PHE A 34 -5.63 3.82 23.43
C PHE A 34 -6.25 5.21 23.18
N PRO A 35 -5.53 6.17 22.60
CA PRO A 35 -6.16 7.40 22.13
C PRO A 35 -7.30 7.02 21.19
N ALA A 36 -8.43 7.71 21.33
CA ALA A 36 -9.67 7.53 20.57
C ALA A 36 -9.52 8.01 19.11
N GLU A 37 -8.51 7.48 18.43
CA GLU A 37 -8.20 7.77 17.04
C GLU A 37 -8.78 6.64 16.18
N PHE A 38 -9.53 7.02 15.16
CA PHE A 38 -10.22 6.10 14.26
C PHE A 38 -9.22 5.20 13.51
N LEU A 39 -9.64 3.99 13.13
CA LEU A 39 -8.79 3.08 12.36
C LEU A 39 -8.46 3.69 10.97
N PRO A 40 -7.19 3.63 10.50
CA PRO A 40 -6.81 4.16 9.19
C PRO A 40 -7.42 3.34 8.03
N LEU A 41 -7.61 4.00 6.88
CA LEU A 41 -8.05 3.37 5.64
C LEU A 41 -6.93 2.52 5.02
N PRO A 42 -7.24 1.44 4.26
CA PRO A 42 -8.59 0.93 3.95
C PRO A 42 -9.20 0.11 5.10
N HIS A 43 -10.50 0.24 5.32
CA HIS A 43 -11.24 -0.50 6.35
C HIS A 43 -11.68 -1.90 5.88
N THR A 44 -10.72 -2.73 5.46
CA THR A 44 -11.00 -4.12 5.09
C THR A 44 -10.91 -5.02 6.32
N VAL A 45 -12.04 -5.60 6.73
CA VAL A 45 -12.15 -6.41 7.96
C VAL A 45 -12.54 -7.84 7.59
N GLY A 46 -11.69 -8.80 7.95
CA GLY A 46 -12.03 -10.23 7.88
C GLY A 46 -12.63 -10.70 9.20
N VAL A 47 -13.80 -11.33 9.16
CA VAL A 47 -14.45 -11.86 10.37
C VAL A 47 -14.19 -13.37 10.46
N LEU A 48 -13.47 -13.77 11.51
CA LEU A 48 -13.16 -15.17 11.77
C LEU A 48 -14.31 -15.84 12.55
N PRO A 49 -14.56 -17.14 12.34
CA PRO A 49 -15.45 -17.87 13.22
C PRO A 49 -14.95 -17.85 14.66
N PHE A 50 -15.90 -17.79 15.59
CA PHE A 50 -15.60 -17.56 17.00
C PHE A 50 -15.26 -18.87 17.71
N ASP A 51 -14.41 -18.76 18.73
CA ASP A 51 -14.09 -19.87 19.61
C ASP A 51 -15.17 -20.01 20.69
N TYR A 52 -16.01 -21.04 20.58
CA TYR A 52 -16.94 -21.41 21.64
C TYR A 52 -16.25 -22.25 22.71
N HIS A 53 -16.19 -21.71 23.93
CA HIS A 53 -15.60 -22.30 25.13
C HIS A 53 -16.65 -22.80 26.13
N GLY A 54 -17.83 -23.16 25.63
CA GLY A 54 -18.89 -23.74 26.44
C GLY A 54 -18.96 -25.26 26.38
N HIS A 55 -19.73 -25.84 27.29
CA HIS A 55 -19.90 -27.29 27.41
C HIS A 55 -21.20 -27.80 26.77
N ALA A 56 -22.05 -26.90 26.30
CA ALA A 56 -23.38 -27.20 25.83
C ALA A 56 -23.42 -27.31 24.29
N GLU A 57 -23.59 -28.53 23.76
CA GLU A 57 -23.54 -28.81 22.31
C GLU A 57 -24.61 -28.05 21.51
N ASN A 58 -25.75 -27.76 22.11
CA ASN A 58 -26.86 -27.01 21.52
C ASN A 58 -26.50 -25.56 21.17
N TRP A 59 -25.38 -25.03 21.67
CA TRP A 59 -24.89 -23.68 21.37
C TRP A 59 -23.65 -23.68 20.47
N SER A 60 -23.18 -24.85 20.02
CA SER A 60 -22.01 -24.95 19.14
C SER A 60 -22.15 -24.22 17.80
N TRP A 61 -23.39 -24.06 17.31
CA TRP A 61 -23.70 -23.31 16.09
C TRP A 61 -23.29 -21.84 16.17
N LEU A 62 -23.20 -21.26 17.37
CA LEU A 62 -22.77 -19.88 17.60
C LEU A 62 -21.34 -19.60 17.11
N ARG A 63 -20.49 -20.63 16.97
CA ARG A 63 -19.16 -20.50 16.36
C ARG A 63 -19.23 -19.87 14.96
N HIS A 64 -20.31 -20.13 14.23
CA HIS A 64 -20.51 -19.65 12.86
C HIS A 64 -21.66 -18.65 12.76
N GLY A 65 -22.80 -18.94 13.39
CA GLY A 65 -24.00 -18.11 13.27
C GLY A 65 -23.83 -16.69 13.83
N LEU A 66 -23.09 -16.52 14.93
CA LEU A 66 -22.88 -15.19 15.52
C LEU A 66 -21.98 -14.30 14.63
N PRO A 67 -20.84 -14.78 14.11
CA PRO A 67 -20.10 -14.09 13.05
C PRO A 67 -20.92 -13.72 11.80
N ASP A 68 -21.80 -14.60 11.33
CA ASP A 68 -22.61 -14.36 10.12
C ASP A 68 -23.65 -13.25 10.34
N MET A 69 -24.29 -13.24 11.51
CA MET A 69 -25.16 -12.14 11.94
C MET A 69 -24.38 -10.83 12.03
N LEU A 70 -23.18 -10.87 12.64
CA LEU A 70 -22.32 -9.71 12.77
C LEU A 70 -21.85 -9.15 11.42
N ILE A 71 -21.52 -10.01 10.47
CA ILE A 71 -21.18 -9.62 9.10
C ILE A 71 -22.37 -8.88 8.46
N THR A 72 -23.58 -9.42 8.61
CA THR A 72 -24.80 -8.83 8.05
C THR A 72 -25.01 -7.41 8.56
N ASP A 73 -24.82 -7.18 9.86
CA ASP A 73 -24.98 -5.86 10.48
C ASP A 73 -23.78 -4.91 10.25
N LEU A 74 -22.59 -5.44 9.99
CA LEU A 74 -21.41 -4.63 9.66
C LEU A 74 -21.37 -4.18 8.19
N VAL A 75 -21.96 -4.96 7.28
CA VAL A 75 -22.04 -4.62 5.84
C VAL A 75 -22.96 -3.43 5.58
N SER A 76 -23.91 -3.13 6.47
CA SER A 76 -24.91 -2.07 6.28
C SER A 76 -24.37 -0.62 6.34
N ARG A 77 -23.04 -0.41 6.39
CA ARG A 77 -22.42 0.93 6.50
C ARG A 77 -21.38 1.19 5.42
N PHE A 78 -21.49 2.35 4.76
CA PHE A 78 -20.55 2.81 3.73
C PHE A 78 -19.16 3.09 4.31
N GLY A 79 -18.13 2.41 3.79
CA GLY A 79 -16.72 2.65 4.12
C GLY A 79 -15.93 1.44 4.61
N MET A 80 -16.58 0.33 4.97
CA MET A 80 -15.92 -0.93 5.37
C MET A 80 -16.10 -2.01 4.31
N LYS A 81 -15.00 -2.72 3.97
CA LYS A 81 -15.05 -3.93 3.14
C LYS A 81 -14.99 -5.15 4.05
N ILE A 82 -16.11 -5.86 4.21
CA ILE A 82 -16.17 -7.06 5.04
C ILE A 82 -15.84 -8.30 4.19
N ILE A 83 -14.94 -9.14 4.69
CA ILE A 83 -14.62 -10.44 4.10
C ILE A 83 -15.23 -11.52 4.99
N SER A 84 -16.22 -12.24 4.46
CA SER A 84 -16.89 -13.36 5.13
C SER A 84 -16.18 -14.68 4.85
N ARG A 85 -16.57 -15.73 5.60
CA ARG A 85 -16.10 -17.11 5.42
C ARG A 85 -16.33 -17.65 4.00
N ASP A 86 -17.43 -17.26 3.34
CA ASP A 86 -17.77 -17.75 2.00
C ASP A 86 -16.87 -17.14 0.93
N SER A 87 -16.38 -15.92 1.16
CA SER A 87 -15.43 -15.23 0.30
C SER A 87 -13.99 -15.74 0.42
N LEU A 88 -13.69 -16.64 1.36
CA LEU A 88 -12.35 -17.19 1.58
C LEU A 88 -11.97 -18.32 0.60
N GLY A 89 -12.88 -18.79 -0.27
CA GLY A 89 -12.57 -19.86 -1.23
C GLY A 89 -12.37 -21.24 -0.59
N GLU A 90 -12.42 -22.30 -1.41
CA GLU A 90 -12.49 -23.70 -0.92
C GLU A 90 -11.20 -24.16 -0.23
N VAL A 91 -10.05 -23.68 -0.67
CA VAL A 91 -8.73 -24.04 -0.12
C VAL A 91 -8.52 -23.49 1.30
N LEU A 92 -8.97 -22.26 1.57
CA LEU A 92 -8.92 -21.71 2.94
C LEU A 92 -9.96 -22.38 3.84
N ARG A 93 -11.13 -22.80 3.31
CA ARG A 93 -12.15 -23.54 4.06
C ARG A 93 -11.59 -24.84 4.66
N GLU A 94 -10.75 -25.55 3.90
CA GLU A 94 -10.09 -26.78 4.39
C GLU A 94 -8.97 -26.50 5.40
N GLN A 95 -8.12 -25.50 5.17
CA GLN A 95 -7.09 -25.10 6.14
C GLN A 95 -7.68 -24.60 7.46
N TRP A 96 -8.84 -23.93 7.39
CA TRP A 96 -9.60 -23.43 8.54
C TRP A 96 -10.25 -24.57 9.35
N LEU A 97 -10.75 -25.61 8.66
CA LEU A 97 -11.36 -26.79 9.30
C LEU A 97 -10.33 -27.76 9.88
N GLN A 98 -9.14 -27.85 9.28
CA GLN A 98 -8.06 -28.75 9.73
C GLN A 98 -7.37 -28.27 11.03
N HIS A 99 -7.42 -26.96 11.35
CA HIS A 99 -6.79 -26.40 12.54
C HIS A 99 -7.83 -25.98 13.59
N ARG A 100 -8.45 -26.97 14.25
CA ARG A 100 -9.28 -26.72 15.45
C ARG A 100 -8.39 -26.22 16.59
N GLY A 101 -8.37 -24.90 16.81
CA GLY A 101 -7.66 -24.29 17.95
C GLY A 101 -6.90 -23.01 17.62
N MET A 102 -7.49 -22.09 16.85
CA MET A 102 -6.84 -20.84 16.43
C MET A 102 -6.74 -19.81 17.56
N SER A 103 -6.02 -20.10 18.65
CA SER A 103 -5.79 -19.18 19.77
C SER A 103 -4.56 -18.28 19.62
N GLU A 104 -3.70 -18.52 18.62
CA GLU A 104 -2.46 -17.76 18.44
C GLU A 104 -2.62 -16.59 17.45
N ALA A 105 -2.31 -15.38 17.92
CA ALA A 105 -2.34 -14.15 17.11
C ALA A 105 -1.52 -14.28 15.81
N GLY A 106 -0.41 -15.03 15.81
CA GLY A 106 0.42 -15.26 14.62
C GLY A 106 -0.28 -16.04 13.50
N GLN A 107 -1.15 -16.99 13.84
CA GLN A 107 -1.89 -17.78 12.85
C GLN A 107 -3.06 -16.98 12.27
N ALA A 108 -3.77 -16.22 13.11
CA ALA A 108 -4.77 -15.28 12.66
C ALA A 108 -4.15 -14.26 11.69
N VAL A 109 -3.03 -13.65 12.03
CA VAL A 109 -2.29 -12.72 11.15
C VAL A 109 -1.93 -13.36 9.81
N LYS A 110 -1.45 -14.62 9.81
CA LYS A 110 -1.19 -15.37 8.56
C LYS A 110 -2.47 -15.51 7.74
N LEU A 111 -3.60 -15.84 8.36
CA LEU A 111 -4.89 -15.95 7.69
C LEU A 111 -5.41 -14.61 7.17
N GLY A 112 -5.21 -13.50 7.88
CA GLY A 112 -5.59 -12.15 7.41
C GLY A 112 -4.75 -11.69 6.23
N ARG A 113 -3.46 -12.05 6.23
CA ARG A 113 -2.58 -11.87 5.07
C ARG A 113 -3.01 -12.74 3.89
N LEU A 114 -3.66 -13.87 4.13
CA LEU A 114 -4.26 -14.79 3.15
C LEU A 114 -5.70 -14.43 2.74
N SER A 115 -6.37 -13.52 3.45
CA SER A 115 -7.71 -13.04 3.07
C SER A 115 -7.71 -11.59 2.54
N GLY A 116 -6.58 -10.88 2.57
CA GLY A 116 -6.48 -9.48 2.13
C GLY A 116 -7.12 -8.52 3.12
N ALA A 117 -7.36 -8.99 4.35
CA ALA A 117 -7.92 -8.20 5.41
C ALA A 117 -6.83 -7.32 6.02
N ARG A 118 -7.09 -6.01 6.16
CA ARG A 118 -6.23 -5.12 6.93
C ARG A 118 -6.37 -5.40 8.42
N TYR A 119 -7.59 -5.72 8.82
CA TYR A 119 -7.94 -6.06 10.18
C TYR A 119 -8.66 -7.39 10.26
N LEU A 120 -8.39 -8.16 11.31
CA LEU A 120 -9.13 -9.38 11.60
C LEU A 120 -9.95 -9.22 12.85
N LEU A 121 -11.21 -9.58 12.77
CA LEU A 121 -12.07 -9.73 13.93
C LEU A 121 -12.09 -11.20 14.34
N LYS A 122 -11.52 -11.48 15.51
CA LYS A 122 -11.64 -12.77 16.17
C LYS A 122 -12.56 -12.62 17.38
N GLY A 123 -13.39 -13.61 17.66
CA GLY A 123 -14.16 -13.65 18.90
C GLY A 123 -14.05 -14.95 19.68
N SER A 124 -14.38 -14.87 20.96
CA SER A 124 -14.48 -15.99 21.88
C SER A 124 -15.82 -15.89 22.62
N ILE A 125 -16.49 -17.03 22.76
CA ILE A 125 -17.81 -17.16 23.38
C ILE A 125 -17.65 -18.05 24.62
N TYR A 126 -18.06 -17.55 25.77
CA TYR A 126 -17.93 -18.23 27.05
C TYR A 126 -19.31 -18.46 27.68
N ASP A 127 -19.57 -19.68 28.10
CA ASP A 127 -20.70 -19.98 28.97
C ASP A 127 -20.42 -19.38 30.36
N ILE A 128 -21.35 -18.58 30.87
CA ILE A 128 -21.32 -18.06 32.23
C ILE A 128 -22.54 -18.57 33.00
N GLN A 129 -22.50 -18.50 34.34
CA GLN A 129 -23.55 -19.09 35.19
C GLN A 129 -24.99 -18.68 34.84
N LYS A 130 -25.18 -17.52 34.21
CA LYS A 130 -26.49 -16.99 33.79
C LYS A 130 -26.46 -16.41 32.37
N GLY A 131 -25.91 -17.17 31.40
CA GLY A 131 -25.96 -16.80 29.99
C GLY A 131 -24.62 -16.93 29.27
N VAL A 132 -24.34 -15.98 28.39
CA VAL A 132 -23.17 -16.00 27.50
C VAL A 132 -22.40 -14.68 27.57
N ALA A 133 -21.08 -14.78 27.54
CA ALA A 133 -20.18 -13.66 27.33
C ALA A 133 -19.48 -13.81 25.97
N VAL A 134 -19.45 -12.74 25.19
CA VAL A 134 -18.77 -12.70 23.88
C VAL A 134 -17.70 -11.61 23.94
N ASP A 135 -16.46 -12.04 23.79
CA ASP A 135 -15.30 -11.17 23.64
C ASP A 135 -14.91 -11.11 22.16
N VAL A 136 -14.59 -9.92 21.65
CA VAL A 136 -14.02 -9.73 20.31
C VAL A 136 -12.73 -8.95 20.35
N HIS A 137 -11.81 -9.34 19.49
CA HIS A 137 -10.49 -8.75 19.33
C HIS A 137 -10.29 -8.38 17.87
N MET A 138 -9.98 -7.10 17.63
CA MET A 138 -9.53 -6.62 16.34
C MET A 138 -8.01 -6.72 16.29
N LEU A 139 -7.48 -7.47 15.33
CA LEU A 139 -6.04 -7.60 15.08
C LEU A 139 -5.65 -6.73 13.88
N ASP A 140 -4.57 -5.97 14.00
CA ASP A 140 -3.89 -5.37 12.86
C ASP A 140 -3.01 -6.43 12.19
N VAL A 141 -3.33 -6.80 10.95
CA VAL A 141 -2.64 -7.87 10.21
C VAL A 141 -1.21 -7.50 9.83
N GLU A 142 -0.92 -6.20 9.67
CA GLU A 142 0.43 -5.72 9.40
C GLU A 142 1.28 -5.74 10.66
N ARG A 143 0.75 -5.20 11.76
CA ARG A 143 1.49 -5.08 13.03
C ARG A 143 1.49 -6.36 13.87
N GLY A 144 0.58 -7.29 13.58
CA GLY A 144 0.44 -8.55 14.28
C GLY A 144 -0.06 -8.42 15.73
N SER A 145 -0.74 -7.33 16.06
CA SER A 145 -1.16 -7.01 17.43
C SER A 145 -2.66 -6.73 17.53
N VAL A 146 -3.24 -7.00 18.69
CA VAL A 146 -4.62 -6.61 19.01
C VAL A 146 -4.66 -5.10 19.22
N ILE A 147 -5.50 -4.42 18.45
CA ILE A 147 -5.61 -2.95 18.46
C ILE A 147 -6.90 -2.45 19.10
N ARG A 148 -7.96 -3.25 19.11
CA ARG A 148 -9.25 -2.94 19.75
C ARG A 148 -9.88 -4.20 20.30
N THR A 149 -10.70 -4.05 21.34
CA THR A 149 -11.45 -5.15 21.95
C THR A 149 -12.85 -4.70 22.29
N GLY A 150 -13.83 -5.57 22.08
CA GLY A 150 -15.22 -5.36 22.47
C GLY A 150 -15.69 -6.53 23.34
N ARG A 151 -16.68 -6.27 24.20
CA ARG A 151 -17.28 -7.31 25.02
C ARG A 151 -18.76 -7.07 25.20
N THR A 152 -19.54 -8.14 25.18
CA THR A 152 -20.96 -8.13 25.55
C THR A 152 -21.29 -9.35 26.42
N VAL A 153 -22.28 -9.21 27.30
CA VAL A 153 -22.70 -10.26 28.25
C VAL A 153 -24.21 -10.21 28.39
N GLY A 154 -24.88 -11.36 28.28
CA GLY A 154 -26.33 -11.44 28.52
C GLY A 154 -26.88 -12.87 28.39
N SER A 155 -28.20 -12.99 28.21
CA SER A 155 -28.88 -14.28 28.07
C SER A 155 -28.71 -14.87 26.66
N TYR A 156 -28.76 -16.20 26.54
CA TYR A 156 -28.88 -16.86 25.23
C TYR A 156 -30.19 -16.53 24.52
N ASP A 157 -31.23 -16.15 25.27
CA ASP A 157 -32.53 -15.76 24.70
C ASP A 157 -32.45 -14.40 23.98
N ASP A 158 -31.44 -13.59 24.29
CA ASP A 158 -31.24 -12.23 23.76
C ASP A 158 -30.06 -12.14 22.78
N LEU A 159 -29.68 -13.25 22.14
CA LEU A 159 -28.56 -13.29 21.20
C LEU A 159 -28.58 -12.18 20.12
N PRO A 160 -29.72 -11.84 19.49
CA PRO A 160 -29.77 -10.72 18.53
C PRO A 160 -29.49 -9.35 19.16
N ALA A 161 -29.81 -9.14 20.44
CA ALA A 161 -29.51 -7.89 21.13
C ALA A 161 -28.01 -7.80 21.48
N LEU A 162 -27.41 -8.93 21.89
CA LEU A 162 -25.98 -9.03 22.17
C LEU A 162 -25.14 -8.78 20.92
N GLU A 163 -25.54 -9.38 19.79
CA GLU A 163 -24.91 -9.16 18.49
C GLU A 163 -24.99 -7.70 18.06
N ARG A 164 -26.17 -7.06 18.10
CA ARG A 164 -26.32 -5.62 17.79
C ARG A 164 -25.45 -4.73 18.68
N GLN A 165 -25.34 -5.04 19.97
CA GLN A 165 -24.46 -4.31 20.89
C GLN A 165 -22.98 -4.47 20.50
N LEU A 166 -22.58 -5.65 20.07
CA LEU A 166 -21.23 -5.94 19.61
C LEU A 166 -20.93 -5.22 18.28
N SER A 167 -21.88 -5.26 17.34
CA SER A 167 -21.82 -4.55 16.07
C SER A 167 -21.66 -3.04 16.30
N ALA A 168 -22.48 -2.44 17.17
CA ALA A 168 -22.37 -1.02 17.53
C ALA A 168 -21.00 -0.66 18.12
N GLN A 169 -20.44 -1.51 19.00
CA GLN A 169 -19.08 -1.31 19.53
C GLN A 169 -18.02 -1.32 18.43
N ILE A 170 -18.09 -2.30 17.52
CA ILE A 170 -17.12 -2.43 16.41
C ILE A 170 -17.24 -1.25 15.45
N GLN A 171 -18.47 -0.85 15.13
CA GLN A 171 -18.78 0.27 14.27
C GLN A 171 -18.25 1.61 14.78
N ASN A 172 -18.13 1.78 16.10
CA ASN A 172 -17.56 2.98 16.72
C ASN A 172 -16.03 3.04 16.61
N TRP A 173 -15.35 1.96 16.19
CA TRP A 173 -13.91 1.97 15.92
C TRP A 173 -13.56 2.63 14.57
N PHE A 174 -14.56 2.85 13.72
CA PHE A 174 -14.42 3.41 12.38
C PHE A 174 -15.11 4.78 12.28
N PRO A 175 -14.56 5.72 11.51
CA PRO A 175 -15.14 7.07 11.39
C PRO A 175 -16.52 7.01 10.71
N LEU A 176 -17.47 7.82 11.17
CA LEU A 176 -18.78 7.99 10.53
C LEU A 176 -18.61 8.78 9.23
N ARG A 177 -18.64 8.11 8.07
CA ARG A 177 -19.07 8.79 6.85
C ARG A 177 -20.60 8.78 6.82
N TYR A 178 -21.18 9.88 7.27
CA TYR A 178 -22.59 10.18 7.05
C TYR A 178 -22.76 10.51 5.57
N VAL A 179 -23.42 9.62 4.80
CA VAL A 179 -24.09 10.03 3.56
C VAL A 179 -25.49 10.38 4.01
N GLU A 180 -25.90 11.64 3.83
CA GLU A 180 -27.30 12.02 3.98
C GLU A 180 -28.14 11.09 3.10
N LYS A 181 -28.93 10.21 3.73
CA LYS A 181 -30.09 9.64 3.07
C LYS A 181 -31.03 10.82 2.82
N PHE A 182 -31.18 11.22 1.56
CA PHE A 182 -32.38 11.96 1.16
C PHE A 182 -33.57 11.03 1.35
N SER A 183 -34.26 11.19 2.47
CA SER A 183 -35.51 10.52 2.78
C SER A 183 -36.44 11.50 3.49
N ASP A 184 -36.97 12.47 2.74
CA ASP A 184 -38.42 12.78 2.62
C ASP A 184 -38.64 14.06 1.78
N PRO A 185 -39.78 14.22 1.07
CA PRO A 185 -40.03 15.33 0.15
C PRO A 185 -40.48 16.66 0.80
N GLU A 186 -40.44 16.82 2.12
CA GLU A 186 -41.10 17.95 2.80
C GLU A 186 -40.21 19.14 3.18
N ASP A 187 -38.89 19.07 3.06
CA ASP A 187 -38.00 20.21 3.35
C ASP A 187 -37.61 21.01 2.10
N VAL A 188 -38.63 21.51 1.38
CA VAL A 188 -38.45 22.61 0.42
C VAL A 188 -38.80 23.92 1.13
N PRO A 189 -37.87 24.88 1.29
CA PRO A 189 -38.19 26.19 1.85
C PRO A 189 -39.28 26.88 1.01
N PRO A 190 -40.28 27.55 1.63
CA PRO A 190 -41.37 28.14 0.88
C PRO A 190 -40.86 29.32 0.04
N LEU A 191 -40.94 29.17 -1.28
CA LEU A 191 -40.75 30.26 -2.22
C LEU A 191 -41.93 31.24 -2.12
N LEU A 192 -41.57 32.52 -1.94
CA LEU A 192 -42.35 33.73 -2.22
C LEU A 192 -43.66 33.94 -1.45
N ARG A 193 -43.62 34.89 -0.50
CA ARG A 193 -44.75 35.79 -0.24
C ARG A 193 -44.32 37.25 -0.44
N ASN A 194 -44.71 37.79 -1.59
CA ASN A 194 -44.84 39.23 -1.81
C ASN A 194 -46.08 39.72 -1.06
N GLU A 195 -45.93 40.63 -0.08
CA GLU A 195 -46.93 41.59 0.39
C GLU A 195 -46.19 42.63 1.26
N THR A 196 -46.46 43.93 1.34
CA THR A 196 -47.11 44.94 0.49
C THR A 196 -46.54 46.28 0.99
N SER A 197 -46.53 47.30 0.13
CA SER A 197 -46.11 48.67 0.36
C SER A 197 -46.68 49.33 1.62
N GLN A 198 -45.88 50.18 2.29
CA GLN A 198 -46.35 51.46 2.85
C GLN A 198 -45.17 52.41 3.14
N GLU A 199 -45.27 53.60 2.55
CA GLU A 199 -44.39 54.76 2.65
C GLU A 199 -45.09 55.82 3.56
N PRO A 200 -44.56 57.02 3.76
CA PRO A 200 -43.58 57.47 4.77
C PRO A 200 -44.20 58.37 5.85
N THR A 201 -43.44 58.76 6.88
CA THR A 201 -43.76 59.94 7.70
C THR A 201 -42.50 60.57 8.31
N ASP A 202 -42.12 61.73 7.77
CA ASP A 202 -41.28 62.77 8.38
C ASP A 202 -42.18 63.71 9.24
N PRO A 203 -41.73 64.70 10.06
CA PRO A 203 -40.49 65.50 9.92
C PRO A 203 -39.74 65.87 11.23
N HIS A 204 -38.48 66.32 11.14
CA HIS A 204 -38.01 67.65 11.62
C HIS A 204 -36.47 67.83 11.55
N PRO A 205 -35.96 69.09 11.47
CA PRO A 205 -34.75 69.40 10.71
C PRO A 205 -33.57 70.00 11.52
N VAL A 206 -32.38 69.85 10.92
CA VAL A 206 -31.19 70.75 10.90
C VAL A 206 -30.34 70.90 12.18
N SER A 207 -29.06 70.49 12.10
CA SER A 207 -27.95 71.45 11.99
C SER A 207 -26.60 70.80 11.64
N ASP A 208 -25.93 71.47 10.72
CA ASP A 208 -24.66 71.18 10.05
C ASP A 208 -23.47 70.80 10.93
N VAL A 209 -22.69 69.82 10.47
CA VAL A 209 -21.22 69.93 10.39
C VAL A 209 -20.76 69.28 9.08
N SER A 210 -20.34 70.12 8.13
CA SER A 210 -19.70 69.71 6.89
C SER A 210 -18.27 69.25 7.18
N ILE A 211 -18.01 67.94 7.06
CA ILE A 211 -16.65 67.41 6.91
C ILE A 211 -16.53 66.88 5.49
N GLU A 212 -15.70 67.53 4.67
CA GLU A 212 -15.28 67.01 3.37
C GLU A 212 -14.51 65.70 3.58
N LEU A 213 -15.22 64.57 3.53
CA LEU A 213 -14.62 63.26 3.34
C LEU A 213 -14.52 63.02 1.84
N ARG A 214 -13.27 63.03 1.33
CA ARG A 214 -12.92 62.43 0.03
C ARG A 214 -13.61 61.08 -0.09
N PRO A 215 -14.23 60.72 -1.23
CA PRO A 215 -14.88 59.43 -1.38
C PRO A 215 -13.80 58.35 -1.37
N GLN A 216 -13.57 57.74 -0.20
CA GLN A 216 -13.05 56.39 -0.15
C GLN A 216 -14.18 55.50 -0.63
N LYS A 217 -13.91 54.76 -1.72
CA LYS A 217 -14.79 53.70 -2.21
C LYS A 217 -15.22 52.85 -1.01
N PRO A 218 -16.53 52.69 -0.74
CA PRO A 218 -16.95 51.93 0.43
C PRO A 218 -16.36 50.53 0.36
N PRO A 219 -15.90 49.94 1.49
CA PRO A 219 -15.47 48.56 1.50
C PRO A 219 -16.65 47.73 0.98
N SER A 220 -16.44 47.07 -0.15
CA SER A 220 -17.41 46.16 -0.74
C SER A 220 -17.74 45.10 0.30
N TYR A 221 -18.90 45.23 0.92
CA TYR A 221 -19.47 44.24 1.82
C TYR A 221 -19.80 43.03 0.95
N VAL A 222 -18.90 42.05 0.89
CA VAL A 222 -19.19 40.76 0.27
C VAL A 222 -20.21 40.09 1.18
N SER A 223 -21.41 39.84 0.67
CA SER A 223 -22.45 39.20 1.49
C SER A 223 -22.00 37.80 1.90
N GLY A 224 -22.48 37.29 3.04
CA GLY A 224 -22.20 35.91 3.46
C GLY A 224 -22.61 34.87 2.40
N LEU A 225 -23.65 35.18 1.61
CA LEU A 225 -24.11 34.37 0.50
C LEU A 225 -23.13 34.40 -0.68
N ASP A 226 -22.54 35.55 -1.01
CA ASP A 226 -21.53 35.67 -2.08
C ASP A 226 -20.23 34.93 -1.70
N LEU A 227 -19.85 34.94 -0.42
CA LEU A 227 -18.73 34.14 0.09
C LEU A 227 -19.01 32.64 -0.02
N GLN A 228 -20.22 32.21 0.30
CA GLN A 228 -20.61 30.81 0.21
C GLN A 228 -20.66 30.33 -1.26
N LEU A 229 -21.29 31.10 -2.16
CA LEU A 229 -21.35 30.80 -3.58
C LEU A 229 -19.97 30.80 -4.24
N SER A 230 -19.08 31.71 -3.85
CA SER A 230 -17.70 31.71 -4.34
C SER A 230 -16.87 30.54 -3.81
N PHE A 231 -17.09 30.11 -2.55
CA PHE A 231 -16.47 28.91 -2.00
C PHE A 231 -16.95 27.63 -2.71
N GLU A 232 -18.26 27.45 -2.88
CA GLU A 232 -18.84 26.32 -3.61
C GLU A 232 -18.35 26.26 -5.06
N ARG A 233 -18.28 27.42 -5.73
CA ARG A 233 -17.74 27.52 -7.09
C ARG A 233 -16.26 27.10 -7.13
N ASN A 234 -15.44 27.58 -6.20
CA ASN A 234 -14.03 27.24 -6.14
C ASN A 234 -13.81 25.74 -5.81
N GLN A 235 -14.63 25.15 -4.96
CA GLN A 235 -14.58 23.71 -4.68
C GLN A 235 -14.90 22.89 -5.93
N ARG A 236 -15.98 23.25 -6.64
CA ARG A 236 -16.39 22.56 -7.86
C ARG A 236 -15.30 22.61 -8.94
N MET A 237 -14.68 23.78 -9.17
CA MET A 237 -13.58 23.91 -10.13
C MET A 237 -12.39 23.01 -9.78
N ARG A 238 -12.08 22.85 -8.48
CA ARG A 238 -11.02 21.96 -8.01
C ARG A 238 -11.35 20.48 -8.20
N GLU A 239 -12.59 20.09 -7.92
CA GLU A 239 -13.08 18.71 -8.15
C GLU A 239 -13.06 18.35 -9.64
N GLU A 240 -13.51 19.26 -10.49
CA GLU A 240 -13.47 19.11 -11.95
C GLU A 240 -12.03 18.94 -12.45
N ALA A 241 -11.10 19.80 -12.01
CA ALA A 241 -9.68 19.67 -12.39
C ALA A 241 -9.07 18.34 -11.91
N TRP A 242 -9.36 17.91 -10.69
CA TRP A 242 -8.89 16.62 -10.16
C TRP A 242 -9.43 15.43 -10.98
N TYR A 243 -10.71 15.49 -11.36
CA TYR A 243 -11.35 14.46 -12.18
C TYR A 243 -10.76 14.42 -13.60
N VAL A 244 -10.62 15.57 -14.25
CA VAL A 244 -10.07 15.66 -15.62
C VAL A 244 -8.62 15.17 -15.64
N ALA A 245 -7.80 15.50 -14.64
CA ALA A 245 -6.43 14.99 -14.53
C ALA A 245 -6.36 13.47 -14.50
N SER A 246 -7.30 12.83 -13.79
CA SER A 246 -7.39 11.37 -13.73
C SER A 246 -7.91 10.78 -15.04
N LYS A 247 -8.93 11.42 -15.63
CA LYS A 247 -9.57 10.98 -16.87
C LYS A 247 -8.63 11.05 -18.07
N ALA A 248 -7.72 12.02 -18.08
CA ALA A 248 -6.75 12.19 -19.17
C ALA A 248 -5.91 10.93 -19.43
N TRP A 249 -5.52 10.21 -18.37
CA TRP A 249 -4.78 8.95 -18.48
C TRP A 249 -5.61 7.79 -19.03
N GLU A 250 -6.94 7.85 -18.90
CA GLU A 250 -7.85 6.80 -19.37
C GLU A 250 -8.27 7.01 -20.82
N THR A 251 -8.46 8.26 -21.24
CA THR A 251 -9.07 8.56 -22.56
C THR A 251 -8.07 9.02 -23.59
N ALA A 252 -7.02 9.75 -23.20
CA ALA A 252 -6.08 10.33 -24.15
C ALA A 252 -4.81 9.50 -24.36
N LEU A 253 -4.60 8.48 -23.52
CA LEU A 253 -3.50 7.54 -23.64
C LEU A 253 -3.95 6.33 -24.47
N SER A 254 -3.38 6.18 -25.65
CA SER A 254 -3.49 4.95 -26.42
C SER A 254 -2.42 3.97 -25.98
N ILE A 255 -2.79 2.71 -25.78
CA ILE A 255 -1.88 1.61 -25.48
C ILE A 255 -1.99 0.59 -26.59
N GLU A 256 -0.91 0.41 -27.33
CA GLU A 256 -0.78 -0.56 -28.40
C GLU A 256 -0.03 -1.79 -27.90
N MET A 257 -0.62 -2.97 -28.12
CA MET A 257 0.00 -4.26 -27.82
C MET A 257 0.17 -5.05 -29.11
N SER A 258 1.39 -5.53 -29.35
CA SER A 258 1.63 -6.47 -30.43
C SER A 258 1.12 -7.87 -30.05
N PRO A 259 0.89 -8.77 -31.03
CA PRO A 259 0.57 -10.16 -30.74
C PRO A 259 1.61 -10.80 -29.81
N PRO A 260 1.20 -11.71 -28.91
CA PRO A 260 2.11 -12.40 -28.02
C PRO A 260 3.11 -13.25 -28.80
N GLU A 261 4.39 -13.10 -28.49
CA GLU A 261 5.50 -13.90 -29.01
C GLU A 261 5.90 -14.94 -27.96
N PHE A 262 6.12 -16.19 -28.40
CA PHE A 262 6.56 -17.27 -27.53
C PHE A 262 8.07 -17.42 -27.63
N ALA A 263 8.76 -17.33 -26.49
CA ALA A 263 10.21 -17.46 -26.40
C ALA A 263 10.60 -18.73 -25.64
N ASP A 264 11.74 -19.31 -26.02
CA ASP A 264 12.35 -20.43 -25.30
C ASP A 264 13.01 -19.92 -24.01
N GLY A 265 12.71 -20.57 -22.88
CA GLY A 265 13.27 -20.25 -21.57
C GLY A 265 14.50 -21.09 -21.23
N PHE A 266 15.36 -20.56 -20.36
CA PHE A 266 16.51 -21.28 -19.81
C PHE A 266 16.20 -21.78 -18.41
N LEU A 267 16.06 -23.09 -18.26
CA LEU A 267 15.97 -23.74 -16.95
C LEU A 267 17.35 -23.82 -16.28
N ASP A 268 17.37 -23.71 -14.95
CA ASP A 268 18.57 -23.84 -14.10
C ASP A 268 19.32 -25.18 -14.30
N SER A 269 18.70 -26.18 -14.94
CA SER A 269 19.29 -27.50 -15.23
C SER A 269 20.07 -27.56 -16.55
N GLY A 270 20.32 -26.44 -17.24
CA GLY A 270 20.98 -26.43 -18.55
C GLY A 270 20.15 -27.10 -19.65
N SER A 271 18.85 -27.25 -19.41
CA SER A 271 17.87 -27.81 -20.34
C SER A 271 17.10 -26.66 -20.99
N ILE A 272 16.98 -26.66 -22.32
CA ILE A 272 16.11 -25.72 -23.03
C ILE A 272 14.70 -26.32 -23.02
N ALA A 273 13.76 -25.63 -22.36
CA ALA A 273 12.34 -25.95 -22.46
C ALA A 273 11.70 -24.95 -23.44
N ARG A 274 10.99 -25.48 -24.45
CA ARG A 274 10.40 -24.64 -25.49
C ARG A 274 9.16 -23.93 -24.99
N ASN A 275 8.99 -22.67 -25.38
CA ASN A 275 7.82 -21.83 -25.10
C ASN A 275 7.53 -21.55 -23.60
N GLU A 276 8.58 -21.37 -22.79
CA GLU A 276 8.44 -21.04 -21.36
C GLU A 276 8.12 -19.56 -21.09
N GLU A 277 8.23 -18.67 -22.07
CA GLU A 277 7.91 -17.25 -21.90
C GLU A 277 6.94 -16.75 -22.97
N VAL A 278 5.93 -15.98 -22.55
CA VAL A 278 5.05 -15.20 -23.41
C VAL A 278 5.45 -13.73 -23.28
N VAL A 279 5.93 -13.16 -24.39
CA VAL A 279 6.43 -11.80 -24.48
C VAL A 279 5.44 -10.96 -25.27
N ILE A 280 5.02 -9.84 -24.73
CA ILE A 280 4.07 -8.92 -25.36
C ILE A 280 4.76 -7.56 -25.50
N PRO A 281 5.16 -7.14 -26.71
CA PRO A 281 5.61 -5.78 -26.95
C PRO A 281 4.48 -4.78 -26.72
N VAL A 282 4.78 -3.72 -25.96
CA VAL A 282 3.82 -2.69 -25.56
C VAL A 282 4.39 -1.32 -25.83
N THR A 283 3.59 -0.46 -26.45
CA THR A 283 3.92 0.96 -26.61
C THR A 283 2.71 1.84 -26.29
N SER A 284 2.91 2.99 -25.66
CA SER A 284 1.82 3.92 -25.35
C SER A 284 2.15 5.37 -25.69
N TYR A 285 1.13 6.12 -26.11
CA TYR A 285 1.27 7.50 -26.59
C TYR A 285 0.09 8.35 -26.17
N PHE A 286 0.32 9.65 -25.90
CA PHE A 286 -0.75 10.62 -25.78
C PHE A 286 -1.13 11.17 -27.15
N HIS A 287 -2.42 11.19 -27.46
CA HIS A 287 -2.94 11.88 -28.64
C HIS A 287 -3.37 13.31 -28.28
N SER A 288 -2.96 14.26 -29.10
CA SER A 288 -3.27 15.68 -28.88
C SER A 288 -4.76 16.00 -29.05
N GLU A 289 -5.46 15.24 -29.91
CA GLU A 289 -6.90 15.44 -30.16
C GLU A 289 -7.73 15.08 -28.94
N ASP A 290 -7.43 13.95 -28.30
CA ASP A 290 -8.12 13.50 -27.10
C ASP A 290 -7.85 14.43 -25.90
N LEU A 291 -6.59 14.88 -25.72
CA LEU A 291 -6.26 15.82 -24.64
C LEU A 291 -7.02 17.14 -24.74
N ASN A 292 -7.18 17.69 -25.95
CA ASN A 292 -7.86 18.97 -26.16
C ASN A 292 -9.39 18.87 -26.04
N THR A 293 -9.97 17.67 -26.14
CA THR A 293 -11.43 17.46 -26.05
C THR A 293 -11.91 17.15 -24.64
N LEU A 294 -11.00 16.83 -23.71
CA LEU A 294 -11.31 16.48 -22.33
C LEU A 294 -12.03 17.57 -21.54
N HIS A 295 -11.58 18.83 -21.68
CA HIS A 295 -12.13 19.94 -20.92
C HIS A 295 -11.80 21.30 -21.56
N PRO A 296 -12.71 22.28 -21.59
CA PRO A 296 -12.47 23.60 -22.19
C PRO A 296 -11.36 24.42 -21.52
N GLU A 297 -11.09 24.20 -20.22
CA GLU A 297 -10.00 24.88 -19.50
C GLU A 297 -8.64 24.20 -19.70
N LEU A 298 -8.58 23.03 -20.34
CA LEU A 298 -7.35 22.31 -20.59
C LEU A 298 -6.80 22.69 -21.98
N GLU A 299 -5.60 23.25 -22.03
CA GLU A 299 -4.95 23.63 -23.28
C GLU A 299 -3.65 22.85 -23.47
N LEU A 300 -3.53 22.20 -24.63
CA LEU A 300 -2.28 21.63 -25.11
C LEU A 300 -1.64 22.55 -26.14
N SER A 301 -0.41 22.98 -25.88
CA SER A 301 0.44 23.71 -26.82
C SER A 301 1.64 22.85 -27.23
N PHE A 302 2.09 22.97 -28.48
CA PHE A 302 3.27 22.24 -28.94
C PHE A 302 4.53 23.04 -28.65
N LEU A 303 5.56 22.39 -28.10
CA LEU A 303 6.85 23.03 -27.86
C LEU A 303 7.63 23.11 -29.17
N ALA A 304 7.58 24.28 -29.82
CA ALA A 304 8.31 24.54 -31.05
C ALA A 304 9.83 24.55 -30.79
N THR A 305 10.50 23.43 -31.06
CA THR A 305 11.97 23.38 -31.09
C THR A 305 12.41 22.38 -32.13
N ASP A 306 12.87 22.85 -33.30
CA ASP A 306 13.43 22.04 -34.40
C ASP A 306 12.44 21.02 -35.05
N GLN A 307 12.60 20.76 -36.35
CA GLN A 307 11.90 19.70 -37.08
C GLN A 307 12.15 18.30 -36.48
N GLN A 308 13.13 18.16 -35.59
CA GLN A 308 13.48 16.90 -34.90
C GLN A 308 12.68 16.63 -33.61
N ASN A 309 12.06 17.63 -32.97
CA ASN A 309 11.40 17.47 -31.67
C ASN A 309 9.87 17.34 -31.82
N ARG A 310 9.41 16.63 -32.87
CA ARG A 310 8.01 16.23 -33.00
C ARG A 310 7.64 15.36 -31.80
N GLY A 311 6.54 15.68 -31.13
CA GLY A 311 6.04 14.84 -30.04
C GLY A 311 6.32 15.33 -28.62
N LYS A 312 6.56 16.64 -28.40
CA LYS A 312 6.51 17.25 -27.07
C LYS A 312 5.38 18.28 -26.97
N GLY A 313 4.56 18.10 -25.95
CA GLY A 313 3.43 18.95 -25.63
C GLY A 313 3.59 19.63 -24.29
N ARG A 314 2.95 20.78 -24.14
CA ARG A 314 2.81 21.51 -22.90
C ARG A 314 1.33 21.67 -22.58
N LEU A 315 0.93 21.03 -21.50
CA LEU A 315 -0.43 21.00 -20.99
C LEU A 315 -0.57 22.05 -19.88
N VAL A 316 -1.60 22.89 -19.99
CA VAL A 316 -1.86 24.00 -19.08
C VAL A 316 -3.35 24.05 -18.75
N TRP A 317 -3.68 24.14 -17.47
CA TRP A 317 -5.03 24.46 -17.02
C TRP A 317 -5.20 25.99 -16.95
N LYS A 318 -6.14 26.55 -17.74
CA LYS A 318 -6.40 27.99 -17.91
C LYS A 318 -7.11 28.67 -16.72
N GLY A 319 -7.52 27.90 -15.71
CA GLY A 319 -8.14 28.40 -14.49
C GLY A 319 -7.16 29.11 -13.54
N ASP A 320 -7.55 29.26 -12.28
CA ASP A 320 -6.71 29.88 -11.26
C ASP A 320 -5.46 29.03 -10.93
N ALA A 321 -4.44 29.67 -10.36
CA ALA A 321 -3.16 29.02 -10.05
C ALA A 321 -3.29 27.85 -9.07
N SER A 322 -4.29 27.85 -8.18
CA SER A 322 -4.48 26.76 -7.22
C SER A 322 -5.09 25.52 -7.89
N THR A 323 -6.03 25.72 -8.82
CA THR A 323 -6.63 24.66 -9.63
C THR A 323 -5.63 24.08 -10.63
N SER A 324 -4.80 24.94 -11.25
CA SER A 324 -3.72 24.50 -12.14
C SER A 324 -2.68 23.64 -11.42
N ARG A 325 -2.27 24.02 -10.21
CA ARG A 325 -1.39 23.18 -9.37
C ARG A 325 -2.04 21.87 -8.98
N LEU A 326 -3.31 21.89 -8.56
CA LEU A 326 -4.04 20.66 -8.18
C LEU A 326 -4.15 19.69 -9.36
N PHE A 327 -4.49 20.20 -10.54
CA PHE A 327 -4.49 19.43 -11.78
C PHE A 327 -3.13 18.77 -12.02
N ALA A 328 -2.06 19.56 -11.94
CA ALA A 328 -0.71 19.06 -12.19
C ALA A 328 -0.23 18.04 -11.14
N GLU A 329 -0.55 18.27 -9.86
CA GLU A 329 -0.28 17.33 -8.77
C GLU A 329 -1.01 16.00 -8.94
N GLN A 330 -2.28 16.04 -9.38
CA GLN A 330 -3.05 14.84 -9.63
C GLN A 330 -2.61 14.13 -10.92
N PHE A 331 -2.22 14.88 -11.94
CA PHE A 331 -1.76 14.33 -13.21
C PHE A 331 -0.41 13.60 -13.05
N ARG A 332 0.48 14.10 -12.18
CA ARG A 332 1.76 13.45 -11.83
C ARG A 332 1.65 12.35 -10.77
N ALA A 333 0.45 12.01 -10.32
CA ALA A 333 0.28 10.97 -9.30
C ALA A 333 0.95 9.66 -9.78
N PRO A 334 1.66 8.93 -8.90
CA PRO A 334 2.37 7.70 -9.27
C PRO A 334 1.46 6.70 -9.99
N ARG A 335 1.80 6.39 -11.25
CA ARG A 335 0.98 5.52 -12.11
C ARG A 335 1.84 4.52 -12.84
N ARG A 336 1.33 3.30 -12.98
CA ARG A 336 2.00 2.21 -13.66
C ARG A 336 1.08 1.54 -14.67
N LEU A 337 1.65 1.27 -15.84
CA LEU A 337 1.01 0.43 -16.85
C LEU A 337 1.23 -1.03 -16.49
N PHE A 338 0.16 -1.81 -16.47
CA PHE A 338 0.20 -3.27 -16.32
C PHE A 338 -0.43 -3.93 -17.52
N ILE A 339 0.17 -5.04 -17.96
CA ILE A 339 -0.51 -6.01 -18.82
C ILE A 339 -1.08 -7.10 -17.94
N ARG A 340 -2.34 -7.46 -18.17
CA ARG A 340 -3.04 -8.50 -17.42
C ARG A 340 -3.34 -9.68 -18.33
N ALA A 341 -3.14 -10.88 -17.81
CA ALA A 341 -3.57 -12.12 -18.43
C ALA A 341 -4.97 -12.46 -17.92
N ILE A 342 -5.94 -12.61 -18.83
CA ILE A 342 -7.34 -12.90 -18.50
C ILE A 342 -7.69 -14.31 -18.97
N ALA A 343 -8.14 -15.15 -18.05
CA ALA A 343 -8.57 -16.52 -18.33
C ALA A 343 -9.91 -16.56 -19.10
N GLU A 344 -10.26 -17.72 -19.64
CA GLU A 344 -11.59 -17.96 -20.24
C GLU A 344 -12.76 -17.64 -19.30
N SER A 345 -12.58 -17.84 -17.99
CA SER A 345 -13.55 -17.48 -16.95
C SER A 345 -13.76 -15.96 -16.80
N GLY A 346 -12.92 -15.14 -17.43
CA GLY A 346 -12.86 -13.68 -17.22
C GLY A 346 -12.04 -13.28 -15.99
N GLN A 347 -11.49 -14.23 -15.24
CA GLN A 347 -10.63 -13.93 -14.10
C GLN A 347 -9.27 -13.39 -14.55
N ILE A 348 -8.77 -12.38 -13.85
CA ILE A 348 -7.41 -11.88 -14.01
C ILE A 348 -6.47 -12.82 -13.25
N ILE A 349 -5.62 -13.54 -13.99
CA ILE A 349 -4.80 -14.64 -13.45
C ILE A 349 -3.33 -14.30 -13.35
N GLY A 350 -2.89 -13.27 -14.06
CA GLY A 350 -1.51 -12.83 -14.02
C GLY A 350 -1.37 -11.36 -14.42
N VAL A 351 -0.32 -10.73 -13.92
CA VAL A 351 0.02 -9.35 -14.22
C VAL A 351 1.52 -9.24 -14.48
N SER A 352 1.89 -8.40 -15.44
CA SER A 352 3.28 -8.08 -15.76
C SER A 352 3.43 -6.59 -16.06
N SER A 353 4.46 -5.99 -15.48
CA SER A 353 4.89 -4.64 -15.75
C SER A 353 6.41 -4.53 -15.61
N SER A 354 7.05 -3.81 -16.53
CA SER A 354 8.47 -3.46 -16.42
C SER A 354 8.66 -2.33 -15.42
N TRP A 355 9.72 -2.35 -14.60
CA TRP A 355 10.01 -1.27 -13.64
C TRP A 355 9.92 0.13 -14.25
N ALA A 356 10.38 0.28 -15.50
CA ALA A 356 10.42 1.54 -16.24
C ALA A 356 9.03 2.05 -16.69
N TRP A 357 7.98 1.24 -16.59
CA TRP A 357 6.61 1.62 -16.99
C TRP A 357 5.88 2.47 -15.95
N ARG A 358 6.62 3.41 -15.36
CA ARG A 358 6.10 4.44 -14.46
C ARG A 358 5.75 5.67 -15.28
N ALA A 359 4.47 5.82 -15.58
CA ALA A 359 3.97 6.88 -16.44
C ALA A 359 4.20 8.27 -15.83
N ASP A 360 4.22 8.36 -14.49
CA ASP A 360 4.56 9.58 -13.75
C ASP A 360 5.99 10.08 -14.02
N GLN A 361 6.93 9.19 -14.36
CA GLN A 361 8.31 9.56 -14.65
C GLN A 361 8.49 10.15 -16.05
N ALA A 362 7.54 9.92 -16.95
CA ALA A 362 7.54 10.45 -18.31
C ALA A 362 6.96 11.87 -18.40
N VAL A 363 6.51 12.42 -17.28
CA VAL A 363 5.85 13.73 -17.18
C VAL A 363 6.70 14.67 -16.35
N HIS A 364 6.87 15.91 -16.82
CA HIS A 364 7.58 16.95 -16.07
C HIS A 364 6.63 18.05 -15.63
N VAL A 365 6.39 18.18 -14.33
CA VAL A 365 5.55 19.22 -13.74
C VAL A 365 6.41 20.35 -13.18
N HIS A 366 6.15 21.57 -13.64
CA HIS A 366 6.78 22.80 -13.15
C HIS A 366 6.03 23.37 -11.93
N ASP A 367 6.71 24.18 -11.12
CA ASP A 367 6.12 24.85 -9.94
C ASP A 367 4.92 25.78 -10.28
N SER A 368 4.84 26.19 -11.54
CA SER A 368 3.76 26.99 -12.09
C SER A 368 2.46 26.20 -12.36
N GLY A 369 2.48 24.86 -12.24
CA GLY A 369 1.38 23.97 -12.64
C GLY A 369 1.38 23.61 -14.14
N ILE A 370 2.39 24.07 -14.88
CA ILE A 370 2.61 23.68 -16.28
C ILE A 370 3.15 22.26 -16.34
N ILE A 371 2.66 21.46 -17.29
CA ILE A 371 3.08 20.08 -17.48
C ILE A 371 3.69 19.92 -18.87
N ASP A 372 4.95 19.50 -18.96
CA ASP A 372 5.56 19.06 -20.21
C ASP A 372 5.42 17.53 -20.33
N ILE A 373 4.89 17.09 -21.47
CA ILE A 373 4.58 15.68 -21.75
C ILE A 373 5.07 15.26 -23.13
N ALA A 374 5.36 13.97 -23.30
CA ALA A 374 5.49 13.35 -24.61
C ALA A 374 4.11 13.13 -25.23
N ILE A 375 3.97 13.45 -26.51
CA ILE A 375 2.76 13.23 -27.31
C ILE A 375 3.16 12.54 -28.61
N TRP A 376 2.20 11.90 -29.28
CA TRP A 376 2.43 11.21 -30.55
C TRP A 376 3.25 12.09 -31.53
N PRO A 377 4.31 11.55 -32.17
CA PRO A 377 4.70 10.13 -32.25
C PRO A 377 5.65 9.63 -31.16
N THR A 378 5.97 10.44 -30.15
CA THR A 378 6.93 10.05 -29.11
C THR A 378 6.25 9.17 -28.07
N PRO A 379 6.71 7.92 -27.86
CA PRO A 379 6.13 7.04 -26.85
C PRO A 379 6.46 7.52 -25.44
N ILE A 380 5.51 7.31 -24.54
CA ILE A 380 5.65 7.54 -23.10
C ILE A 380 6.18 6.28 -22.44
N ILE A 381 5.66 5.13 -22.88
CA ILE A 381 6.10 3.81 -22.46
C ILE A 381 6.39 3.00 -23.71
N HIS A 382 7.51 2.29 -23.70
CA HIS A 382 7.88 1.31 -24.71
C HIS A 382 8.63 0.17 -24.02
N GLY A 383 8.35 -1.07 -24.38
CA GLY A 383 9.05 -2.23 -23.85
C GLY A 383 8.26 -3.51 -24.04
N GLN A 384 8.51 -4.48 -23.16
CA GLN A 384 7.89 -5.80 -23.22
C GLN A 384 7.32 -6.20 -21.85
N ALA A 385 6.12 -6.78 -21.85
CA ALA A 385 5.59 -7.56 -20.73
C ALA A 385 5.98 -9.02 -20.92
N VAL A 386 6.31 -9.72 -19.84
CA VAL A 386 6.78 -11.11 -19.86
C VAL A 386 5.96 -11.94 -18.87
N PHE A 387 5.45 -13.08 -19.32
CA PHE A 387 4.72 -14.06 -18.52
C PHE A 387 5.37 -15.44 -18.67
N MET A 388 5.39 -16.29 -17.63
CA MET A 388 5.84 -17.68 -17.80
C MET A 388 4.76 -18.51 -18.49
N GLY A 389 5.08 -19.11 -19.64
CA GLY A 389 4.22 -20.02 -20.42
C GLY A 389 3.71 -21.22 -19.60
N ASP A 390 4.54 -21.82 -18.75
CA ASP A 390 4.13 -22.94 -17.89
C ASP A 390 3.05 -22.58 -16.87
N LEU A 391 3.08 -21.34 -16.38
CA LEU A 391 2.07 -20.83 -15.45
C LEU A 391 0.75 -20.56 -16.19
N LEU A 392 0.85 -20.12 -17.45
CA LEU A 392 -0.30 -19.87 -18.31
C LEU A 392 -0.95 -21.13 -18.88
N ALA A 393 -0.23 -22.27 -18.90
CA ALA A 393 -0.71 -23.55 -19.39
C ALA A 393 -1.44 -24.41 -18.33
N ARG A 394 -1.41 -24.02 -17.05
CA ARG A 394 -2.05 -24.77 -15.95
C ARG A 394 -3.52 -24.41 -15.82
N ASP A 395 -4.41 -25.40 -16.05
CA ASP A 395 -5.88 -25.47 -15.81
C ASP A 395 -6.79 -24.30 -16.25
N GLN A 396 -6.27 -23.10 -16.52
CA GLN A 396 -6.99 -21.91 -16.91
C GLN A 396 -6.38 -21.37 -18.20
N ALA A 397 -6.95 -21.75 -19.34
CA ALA A 397 -6.52 -21.21 -20.62
C ALA A 397 -6.68 -19.68 -20.62
N ILE A 398 -5.61 -18.96 -21.01
CA ILE A 398 -5.71 -17.52 -21.27
C ILE A 398 -6.63 -17.31 -22.46
N LYS A 399 -7.60 -16.41 -22.30
CA LYS A 399 -8.47 -15.95 -23.39
C LYS A 399 -7.84 -14.77 -24.15
N TYR A 400 -7.36 -13.78 -23.42
CA TYR A 400 -6.73 -12.58 -23.99
C TYR A 400 -5.87 -11.85 -22.96
N PHE A 401 -5.13 -10.86 -23.44
CA PHE A 401 -4.40 -9.90 -22.60
C PHE A 401 -5.02 -8.52 -22.77
N ASP A 402 -5.07 -7.76 -21.69
CA ASP A 402 -5.40 -6.34 -21.74
C ASP A 402 -4.34 -5.49 -21.03
N ALA A 403 -4.49 -4.18 -21.17
CA ALA A 403 -3.62 -3.20 -20.53
C ALA A 403 -4.43 -2.26 -19.65
N ILE A 404 -3.90 -1.92 -18.48
CA ILE A 404 -4.51 -0.97 -17.56
C ILE A 404 -3.46 -0.03 -16.95
N MET A 405 -3.81 1.25 -16.84
CA MET A 405 -3.03 2.24 -16.10
C MET A 405 -3.63 2.42 -14.71
N VAL A 406 -2.86 2.16 -13.65
CA VAL A 406 -3.35 2.25 -12.26
C VAL A 406 -2.46 3.10 -11.38
N LEU A 407 -3.04 3.65 -10.31
CA LEU A 407 -2.30 4.37 -9.26
C LEU A 407 -1.50 3.39 -8.41
N VAL A 408 -0.24 3.75 -8.15
CA VAL A 408 0.73 2.94 -7.36
C VAL A 408 1.45 3.76 -6.27
N PRO A 409 0.72 4.48 -5.40
CA PRO A 409 1.33 5.39 -4.42
C PRO A 409 2.22 4.69 -3.37
N GLN A 410 2.06 3.38 -3.16
CA GLN A 410 2.82 2.63 -2.18
C GLN A 410 4.02 1.89 -2.76
N GLU A 411 4.20 1.91 -4.08
CA GLU A 411 5.26 1.16 -4.74
C GLU A 411 6.65 1.76 -4.42
N ARG A 412 7.56 0.92 -3.95
CA ARG A 412 8.94 1.32 -3.63
C ARG A 412 9.94 0.22 -3.93
N LYS A 413 11.12 0.62 -4.39
CA LYS A 413 12.33 -0.21 -4.33
C LYS A 413 13.26 0.38 -3.27
N SER A 414 13.93 -0.48 -2.51
CA SER A 414 14.95 -0.07 -1.55
C SER A 414 16.13 -1.01 -1.59
N ILE A 415 17.33 -0.44 -1.60
CA ILE A 415 18.60 -1.15 -1.58
C ILE A 415 19.28 -0.78 -0.27
N SER A 416 19.62 -1.76 0.55
CA SER A 416 20.53 -1.56 1.68
C SER A 416 21.79 -2.37 1.50
N VAL A 417 22.94 -1.75 1.79
CA VAL A 417 24.25 -2.40 1.73
C VAL A 417 24.88 -2.24 3.10
N GLU A 418 25.23 -3.35 3.74
CA GLU A 418 25.79 -3.42 5.09
C GLU A 418 27.13 -4.15 5.05
N LEU A 419 28.15 -3.62 5.72
CA LEU A 419 29.43 -4.29 5.87
C LEU A 419 29.29 -5.49 6.80
N ILE A 420 29.83 -6.64 6.40
CA ILE A 420 29.92 -7.82 7.27
C ILE A 420 31.26 -7.76 7.99
N GLU A 421 31.22 -7.49 9.30
CA GLU A 421 32.40 -7.63 10.15
C GLU A 421 32.81 -9.11 10.20
N SER A 422 33.87 -9.47 9.49
CA SER A 422 34.37 -10.85 9.51
C SER A 422 35.00 -11.16 10.87
N ALA A 423 34.81 -12.38 11.37
CA ALA A 423 35.27 -12.83 12.69
C ALA A 423 36.80 -12.76 12.91
N GLY A 424 37.59 -12.51 11.85
CA GLY A 424 39.03 -12.25 11.94
C GLY A 424 39.40 -10.81 12.32
N VAL A 425 38.46 -9.87 12.25
CA VAL A 425 38.69 -8.44 12.55
C VAL A 425 38.60 -8.15 14.05
N LYS A 426 37.86 -8.95 14.83
CA LYS A 426 37.85 -8.85 16.31
C LYS A 426 39.22 -9.11 16.95
N ALA A 427 40.14 -9.77 16.25
CA ALA A 427 41.53 -9.95 16.70
C ALA A 427 42.47 -8.80 16.28
N ARG A 428 41.99 -7.85 15.46
CA ARG A 428 42.76 -6.74 14.87
C ARG A 428 42.17 -5.35 15.15
N GLU A 429 41.27 -5.21 16.13
CA GLU A 429 40.75 -3.90 16.59
C GLU A 429 41.84 -2.92 17.05
N HIS A 430 43.06 -3.41 17.31
CA HIS A 430 44.20 -2.57 17.69
C HIS A 430 45.10 -2.14 16.52
N SER A 431 44.78 -2.46 15.26
CA SER A 431 45.64 -2.09 14.12
C SER A 431 44.92 -1.91 12.77
N MET A 432 43.67 -1.44 12.74
CA MET A 432 43.10 -0.96 11.47
C MET A 432 43.60 0.47 11.19
N SER A 433 44.26 0.67 10.04
CA SER A 433 44.64 2.00 9.58
C SER A 433 43.39 2.77 9.11
N SER A 434 43.38 4.09 9.26
CA SER A 434 42.22 4.91 8.85
C SER A 434 41.91 4.80 7.34
N ASP A 435 42.91 4.41 6.53
CA ASP A 435 42.76 4.18 5.09
C ASP A 435 41.88 2.97 4.75
N ALA A 436 41.93 1.89 5.54
CA ALA A 436 41.18 0.67 5.29
C ALA A 436 39.66 0.86 5.54
N GLU A 437 39.32 1.53 6.63
CA GLU A 437 37.94 1.91 6.97
C GLU A 437 37.35 2.84 5.89
N THR A 438 38.15 3.79 5.40
CA THR A 438 37.77 4.69 4.30
C THR A 438 37.57 3.97 2.96
N SER A 439 38.24 2.84 2.74
CA SER A 439 38.11 2.03 1.52
C SER A 439 36.83 1.19 1.52
N ALA A 440 36.51 0.53 2.64
CA ALA A 440 35.30 -0.28 2.80
C ALA A 440 34.01 0.55 2.65
N VAL A 441 33.97 1.75 3.23
CA VAL A 441 32.83 2.67 3.11
C VAL A 441 32.68 3.17 1.66
N ARG A 442 33.78 3.45 0.95
CA ARG A 442 33.74 3.81 -0.47
C ARG A 442 33.21 2.66 -1.33
N PHE A 443 33.64 1.43 -1.06
CA PHE A 443 33.13 0.23 -1.72
C PHE A 443 31.63 0.04 -1.52
N GLN A 444 31.15 0.16 -0.27
CA GLN A 444 29.73 0.10 0.07
C GLN A 444 28.92 1.13 -0.73
N ARG A 445 29.36 2.39 -0.75
CA ARG A 445 28.67 3.46 -1.48
C ARG A 445 28.62 3.20 -2.98
N ALA A 446 29.76 2.84 -3.59
CA ALA A 446 29.82 2.58 -5.01
C ALA A 446 28.95 1.37 -5.40
N LEU A 447 28.85 0.37 -4.53
CA LEU A 447 27.96 -0.77 -4.75
C LEU A 447 26.49 -0.35 -4.69
N THR A 448 26.10 0.49 -3.71
CA THR A 448 24.75 1.07 -3.65
C THR A 448 24.41 1.83 -4.93
N ASP A 449 25.30 2.72 -5.37
CA ASP A 449 25.11 3.52 -6.60
C ASP A 449 24.97 2.63 -7.84
N TRP A 450 25.77 1.56 -7.92
CA TRP A 450 25.69 0.58 -9.00
C TRP A 450 24.33 -0.13 -9.02
N PHE A 451 23.82 -0.60 -7.88
CA PHE A 451 22.51 -1.25 -7.81
C PHE A 451 21.38 -0.27 -8.13
N GLU A 452 21.45 0.98 -7.67
CA GLU A 452 20.42 1.98 -7.98
C GLU A 452 20.28 2.22 -9.48
N GLN A 453 21.41 2.25 -10.20
CA GLN A 453 21.46 2.47 -11.65
C GLN A 453 21.06 1.23 -12.47
N HIS A 454 21.36 0.02 -11.99
CA HIS A 454 21.27 -1.20 -12.79
C HIS A 454 20.12 -2.14 -12.39
N TRP A 455 19.53 -1.98 -11.21
CA TRP A 455 18.43 -2.81 -10.75
C TRP A 455 17.07 -2.27 -11.18
N THR A 456 16.47 -2.97 -12.14
CA THR A 456 15.11 -2.77 -12.67
C THR A 456 14.27 -4.01 -12.37
N PRO A 457 13.72 -4.13 -11.15
CA PRO A 457 12.98 -5.33 -10.77
C PRO A 457 11.68 -5.49 -11.58
N PRO A 458 11.37 -6.68 -12.11
CA PRO A 458 10.08 -6.92 -12.73
C PRO A 458 8.96 -6.79 -11.69
N VAL A 459 7.85 -6.16 -12.07
CA VAL A 459 6.64 -6.09 -11.26
C VAL A 459 5.63 -7.04 -11.86
N SER A 460 5.68 -8.30 -11.43
CA SER A 460 4.79 -9.36 -11.90
C SER A 460 4.21 -10.15 -10.74
N GLU A 461 3.07 -10.78 -10.97
CA GLU A 461 2.45 -11.73 -10.04
C GLU A 461 1.50 -12.63 -10.84
N PHE A 462 1.40 -13.89 -10.41
CA PHE A 462 0.51 -14.87 -11.02
C PHE A 462 -0.28 -15.60 -9.93
N LEU A 463 -1.47 -16.08 -10.25
CA LEU A 463 -2.30 -16.89 -9.36
C LEU A 463 -2.06 -18.38 -9.66
N PRO A 464 -1.11 -19.06 -8.98
CA PRO A 464 -0.86 -20.48 -9.21
C PRO A 464 -2.06 -21.36 -8.90
N VAL A 465 -2.94 -20.90 -8.00
CA VAL A 465 -4.14 -21.59 -7.55
C VAL A 465 -5.24 -20.57 -7.21
N HIS A 466 -6.49 -20.99 -7.30
CA HIS A 466 -7.62 -20.20 -6.80
C HIS A 466 -7.43 -19.86 -5.31
N GLY A 467 -7.62 -18.59 -4.96
CA GLY A 467 -7.46 -18.09 -3.59
C GLY A 467 -6.01 -17.75 -3.19
N TYR A 468 -5.04 -17.84 -4.11
CA TYR A 468 -3.70 -17.28 -3.87
C TYR A 468 -3.78 -15.77 -3.64
N LEU A 469 -3.07 -15.29 -2.61
CA LEU A 469 -2.95 -13.87 -2.36
C LEU A 469 -1.60 -13.31 -2.82
N PRO A 470 -1.62 -12.31 -3.72
CA PRO A 470 -0.45 -11.60 -4.19
C PRO A 470 0.45 -11.11 -3.05
N GLY A 471 1.73 -11.45 -3.13
CA GLY A 471 2.73 -10.94 -2.20
C GLY A 471 3.20 -9.57 -2.67
N ASN A 472 2.78 -8.50 -1.98
CA ASN A 472 3.22 -7.15 -2.33
C ASN A 472 4.67 -6.86 -1.92
N ARG A 473 5.27 -7.62 -1.00
CA ARG A 473 6.67 -7.43 -0.59
C ARG A 473 7.54 -8.61 -0.99
N ARG A 474 8.67 -8.30 -1.59
CA ARG A 474 9.69 -9.26 -2.02
C ARG A 474 11.04 -8.76 -1.54
N SER A 475 11.84 -9.66 -1.00
CA SER A 475 13.15 -9.35 -0.42
C SER A 475 14.14 -10.40 -0.88
N ILE A 476 15.28 -9.96 -1.40
CA ILE A 476 16.39 -10.83 -1.75
C ILE A 476 17.64 -10.34 -1.03
N GLN A 477 18.32 -11.25 -0.36
CA GLN A 477 19.61 -10.95 0.27
C GLN A 477 20.74 -11.52 -0.57
N LEU A 478 21.74 -10.69 -0.82
CA LEU A 478 22.97 -11.05 -1.50
C LEU A 478 24.15 -10.93 -0.54
N ARG A 479 25.15 -11.77 -0.77
CA ARG A 479 26.48 -11.65 -0.20
C ARG A 479 27.44 -11.31 -1.32
N VAL A 480 28.10 -10.16 -1.21
CA VAL A 480 29.05 -9.67 -2.22
C VAL A 480 30.42 -9.53 -1.57
N THR A 481 31.44 -10.06 -2.24
CA THR A 481 32.84 -9.88 -1.83
C THR A 481 33.56 -9.04 -2.87
N GLY A 482 34.37 -8.08 -2.41
CA GLY A 482 35.13 -7.18 -3.24
C GLY A 482 36.59 -7.10 -2.84
N ARG A 483 37.44 -6.79 -3.80
CA ARG A 483 38.87 -6.49 -3.58
C ARG A 483 39.33 -5.44 -4.59
N HIS A 484 40.09 -4.44 -4.15
CA HIS A 484 40.56 -3.33 -5.00
C HIS A 484 39.44 -2.72 -5.86
N ASN A 485 38.30 -2.41 -5.22
CA ASN A 485 37.10 -1.84 -5.87
C ASN A 485 36.48 -2.71 -6.97
N THR A 486 36.93 -3.95 -7.13
CA THR A 486 36.39 -4.93 -8.07
C THR A 486 35.57 -5.95 -7.31
N VAL A 487 34.39 -6.28 -7.83
CA VAL A 487 33.55 -7.33 -7.23
C VAL A 487 34.12 -8.70 -7.63
N MET A 488 34.46 -9.52 -6.64
CA MET A 488 35.01 -10.86 -6.84
C MET A 488 33.90 -11.90 -6.96
N THR A 489 32.95 -11.88 -6.03
CA THR A 489 31.81 -12.80 -6.04
C THR A 489 30.54 -12.09 -5.59
N ALA A 490 29.40 -12.52 -6.11
CA ALA A 490 28.08 -12.13 -5.65
C ALA A 490 27.20 -13.39 -5.61
N GLN A 491 26.65 -13.70 -4.44
CA GLN A 491 25.85 -14.91 -4.20
C GLN A 491 24.52 -14.56 -3.56
N ILE A 492 23.47 -15.30 -3.91
CA ILE A 492 22.15 -15.14 -3.32
C ILE A 492 22.11 -15.94 -2.02
N GLY A 493 21.80 -15.29 -0.91
CA GLY A 493 21.78 -15.89 0.42
C GLY A 493 20.41 -16.44 0.81
N GLN A 494 19.40 -15.56 0.86
CA GLN A 494 18.01 -15.94 1.11
C GLN A 494 17.15 -15.57 -0.10
N THR A 495 16.36 -16.53 -0.56
CA THR A 495 15.43 -16.39 -1.68
C THR A 495 13.99 -16.43 -1.17
N GLY A 496 13.15 -15.53 -1.69
CA GLY A 496 11.70 -15.73 -1.69
C GLY A 496 11.25 -16.56 -2.90
N ASP A 497 10.03 -17.09 -2.85
CA ASP A 497 9.40 -17.85 -3.93
C ASP A 497 8.86 -16.91 -5.03
N GLU A 498 9.74 -16.34 -5.86
CA GLU A 498 9.33 -15.56 -7.05
C GLU A 498 10.32 -15.74 -8.21
N PRO A 499 9.98 -16.56 -9.23
CA PRO A 499 10.90 -16.94 -10.30
C PRO A 499 11.44 -15.76 -11.11
N HIS A 500 10.58 -14.82 -11.51
CA HIS A 500 10.97 -13.66 -12.33
C HIS A 500 11.96 -12.74 -11.61
N LEU A 501 11.70 -12.44 -10.34
CA LEU A 501 12.58 -11.59 -9.55
C LEU A 501 13.93 -12.30 -9.32
N LEU A 502 13.90 -13.61 -9.07
CA LEU A 502 15.12 -14.41 -8.91
C LEU A 502 15.96 -14.43 -10.20
N GLN A 503 15.34 -14.64 -11.36
CA GLN A 503 16.01 -14.62 -12.67
C GLN A 503 16.59 -13.23 -12.98
N ASN A 504 15.85 -12.16 -12.70
CA ASN A 504 16.34 -10.79 -12.83
C ASN A 504 17.58 -10.54 -11.97
N VAL A 505 17.56 -10.97 -10.69
CA VAL A 505 18.70 -10.82 -9.79
C VAL A 505 19.87 -11.70 -10.19
N LYS A 506 19.65 -12.93 -10.70
CA LYS A 506 20.72 -13.78 -11.26
C LYS A 506 21.44 -13.09 -12.43
N SER A 507 20.69 -12.50 -13.35
CA SER A 507 21.25 -11.71 -14.47
C SER A 507 22.02 -10.48 -13.95
N LEU A 508 21.48 -9.80 -12.94
CA LEU A 508 22.11 -8.64 -12.30
C LEU A 508 23.46 -8.99 -11.67
N ILE A 509 23.52 -10.03 -10.82
CA ILE A 509 24.77 -10.44 -10.17
C ILE A 509 25.79 -11.01 -11.17
N GLY A 510 25.32 -11.60 -12.28
CA GLY A 510 26.17 -12.04 -13.38
C GLY A 510 26.93 -10.87 -14.02
N ARG A 511 26.27 -9.72 -14.22
CA ARG A 511 26.91 -8.47 -14.70
C ARG A 511 27.78 -7.79 -13.64
N LEU A 512 27.41 -7.92 -12.37
CA LEU A 512 28.15 -7.34 -11.25
C LEU A 512 29.49 -8.07 -11.02
N THR A 513 29.51 -9.38 -11.15
CA THR A 513 30.69 -10.20 -10.86
C THR A 513 31.84 -9.82 -11.81
N GLN A 514 33.03 -9.62 -11.26
CA GLN A 514 34.23 -9.12 -11.97
C GLN A 514 34.12 -7.68 -12.49
N SER A 515 33.06 -6.94 -12.17
CA SER A 515 32.97 -5.53 -12.53
C SER A 515 33.82 -4.66 -11.62
N CYS A 516 34.45 -3.64 -12.22
CA CYS A 516 35.10 -2.57 -11.50
C CYS A 516 34.07 -1.50 -11.12
N LEU A 517 34.01 -1.14 -9.84
CA LEU A 517 33.09 -0.08 -9.36
C LEU A 517 33.70 1.32 -9.50
N PHE A 518 35.00 1.49 -9.21
CA PHE A 518 35.73 2.76 -9.35
C PHE A 518 37.25 2.58 -9.22
N ASP A 519 38.03 3.42 -9.91
CA ASP A 519 39.50 3.55 -9.75
C ASP A 519 40.31 2.25 -9.72
N CYS A 520 39.96 1.24 -10.54
CA CYS A 520 40.71 -0.01 -10.60
C CYS A 520 42.00 0.19 -11.44
N ARG A 521 43.17 0.11 -10.81
CA ARG A 521 44.45 0.15 -11.53
C ARG A 521 44.76 -1.20 -12.18
N ASN A 522 45.26 -1.18 -13.42
CA ASN A 522 45.69 -2.37 -14.17
C ASN A 522 47.09 -2.90 -13.78
N GLY A 523 47.63 -2.51 -12.63
CA GLY A 523 48.99 -2.84 -12.21
C GLY A 523 49.03 -4.10 -11.35
N SER A 524 49.55 -5.20 -11.90
CA SER A 524 49.67 -6.54 -11.29
C SER A 524 50.64 -6.65 -10.10
N GLN A 525 50.99 -5.55 -9.42
CA GLN A 525 52.00 -5.55 -8.34
C GLN A 525 51.48 -5.16 -6.94
N ASP A 526 50.25 -4.62 -6.79
CA ASP A 526 49.70 -4.22 -5.48
C ASP A 526 48.59 -5.19 -4.96
N LEU A 527 48.35 -6.31 -5.65
CA LEU A 527 47.20 -7.20 -5.42
C LEU A 527 47.20 -7.93 -4.06
N GLU A 528 48.27 -7.87 -3.27
CA GLU A 528 48.39 -8.60 -2.00
C GLU A 528 48.04 -7.78 -0.76
N GLN A 529 47.90 -6.45 -0.86
CA GLN A 529 47.95 -5.59 0.34
C GLN A 529 46.60 -5.06 0.85
N HIS A 530 45.47 -5.37 0.20
CA HIS A 530 44.14 -5.00 0.70
C HIS A 530 43.32 -6.22 1.10
N ASP A 531 42.80 -6.17 2.33
CA ASP A 531 41.89 -7.15 2.88
C ASP A 531 40.59 -7.18 2.06
N PRO A 532 40.03 -8.37 1.79
CA PRO A 532 38.76 -8.49 1.08
C PRO A 532 37.63 -7.84 1.89
N VAL A 533 36.79 -7.07 1.21
CA VAL A 533 35.59 -6.46 1.80
C VAL A 533 34.41 -7.38 1.54
N GLU A 534 33.68 -7.74 2.59
CA GLU A 534 32.45 -8.52 2.49
C GLU A 534 31.27 -7.63 2.88
N VAL A 535 30.24 -7.61 2.03
CA VAL A 535 29.02 -6.84 2.25
C VAL A 535 27.79 -7.70 2.05
N ARG A 536 26.76 -7.43 2.85
CA ARG A 536 25.40 -7.90 2.67
C ARG A 536 24.64 -6.84 1.88
N VAL A 537 23.99 -7.24 0.80
CA VAL A 537 23.06 -6.37 0.08
C VAL A 537 21.66 -6.91 0.27
N GLN A 538 20.71 -6.08 0.69
CA GLN A 538 19.30 -6.44 0.73
C GLN A 538 18.54 -5.61 -0.31
N LEU A 539 17.90 -6.33 -1.22
CA LEU A 539 17.07 -5.79 -2.29
C LEU A 539 15.60 -6.01 -1.89
N ASP A 540 14.93 -4.93 -1.53
CA ASP A 540 13.53 -4.93 -1.09
C ASP A 540 12.66 -4.27 -2.16
N LEU A 541 11.69 -5.01 -2.68
CA LEU A 541 10.66 -4.55 -3.61
C LEU A 541 9.30 -4.57 -2.91
N HIS A 542 8.61 -3.44 -2.93
CA HIS A 542 7.21 -3.34 -2.55
C HIS A 542 6.40 -3.01 -3.79
N LYS A 543 5.66 -3.99 -4.30
CA LYS A 543 4.72 -3.92 -5.42
C LYS A 543 3.40 -3.34 -4.92
N ASP A 544 2.79 -2.45 -5.69
CA ASP A 544 1.43 -1.97 -5.41
C ASP A 544 0.46 -2.56 -6.44
N LEU A 545 -0.16 -3.70 -6.09
CA LEU A 545 -1.05 -4.45 -6.98
C LEU A 545 -2.54 -4.26 -6.64
N GLN A 546 -2.87 -3.37 -5.70
CA GLN A 546 -4.22 -3.24 -5.14
C GLN A 546 -5.29 -2.92 -6.20
N HIS A 547 -4.93 -2.09 -7.18
CA HIS A 547 -5.86 -1.59 -8.19
C HIS A 547 -5.79 -2.35 -9.52
N VAL A 548 -4.95 -3.38 -9.63
CA VAL A 548 -4.77 -4.13 -10.88
C VAL A 548 -5.92 -5.14 -11.09
N GLY A 549 -6.62 -5.51 -10.02
CA GLY A 549 -7.74 -6.46 -10.05
C GLY A 549 -7.30 -7.92 -10.11
N LEU A 550 -6.08 -8.25 -9.67
CA LEU A 550 -5.57 -9.62 -9.71
C LEU A 550 -6.48 -10.56 -8.88
N GLY A 551 -7.04 -11.58 -9.54
CA GLY A 551 -8.03 -12.51 -8.96
C GLY A 551 -9.48 -12.09 -9.11
N GLU A 552 -9.75 -10.85 -9.52
CA GLU A 552 -11.08 -10.37 -9.83
C GLU A 552 -11.51 -10.84 -11.23
N THR A 553 -12.83 -10.87 -11.47
CA THR A 553 -13.39 -11.17 -12.78
C THR A 553 -13.71 -9.86 -13.49
N VAL A 554 -13.23 -9.72 -14.73
CA VAL A 554 -13.52 -8.54 -15.54
C VAL A 554 -15.02 -8.49 -15.80
N SER A 555 -15.70 -7.53 -15.18
CA SER A 555 -17.14 -7.34 -15.29
C SER A 555 -17.43 -6.45 -16.48
N GLY A 556 -17.95 -7.03 -17.57
CA GLY A 556 -18.17 -6.32 -18.82
C GLY A 556 -17.06 -6.59 -19.82
N ILE A 557 -17.38 -7.41 -20.82
CA ILE A 557 -16.59 -7.53 -22.04
C ILE A 557 -16.75 -6.18 -22.77
N PRO A 558 -15.69 -5.50 -23.21
CA PRO A 558 -15.83 -4.41 -24.17
C PRO A 558 -16.38 -4.92 -25.51
#